data_AF-A0ABD3NY91-F1
#
_entry.id   AF-A0ABD3NY91-F1
#
_cell.length_a   1.000
_cell.length_b   1.000
_cell.length_c   1.000
_cell.angle_alpha   90.00
_cell.angle_beta   90.00
_cell.angle_gamma   90.00
#
_symmetry.space_group_name_H-M   'P 1'
#
loop_
_entity.id
_entity.type
_entity.pdbx_description
1 polymer ?
#
loop_
_entity_poly.entity_id
_entity_poly.type
_entity_poly.pdbx_seq_one_letter_code
_entity_poly.pdbx_strand_id
1 'polypeptide(L)'
;MYFQLSSHSHLFEGDDDTVALIPLSWALIGMVVVTAMVTILSDWLVGSIDGFCIQFNLSHSFVGLIIIPVVGNAVEHISAVSVAMKNKMDLALGIALGSSAQIAVFVLPVVVLIGWCTGRDMSLRFPSMQVYLYLLSIFIVSLVLSNSKSNWLEGSLLIFTYTLVAVGVYFEKDDAL
;
A
#
# COMPACT_ATOMS: atom_id res chain seq x y z
N MET A 1 -16.98 -3.43 -0.86
CA MET A 1 -17.70 -3.12 -2.12
C MET A 1 -19.14 -2.67 -1.89
N TYR A 2 -20.07 -3.52 -1.45
CA TYR A 2 -21.48 -3.09 -1.27
C TYR A 2 -21.66 -1.90 -0.31
N PHE A 3 -20.93 -1.91 0.82
CA PHE A 3 -20.96 -0.81 1.78
C PHE A 3 -20.51 0.54 1.16
N GLN A 4 -19.40 0.52 0.44
CA GLN A 4 -18.78 1.71 -0.17
C GLN A 4 -19.56 2.23 -1.39
N LEU A 5 -20.11 1.32 -2.22
CA LEU A 5 -20.77 1.68 -3.49
C LEU A 5 -22.28 1.87 -3.37
N SER A 6 -22.92 1.35 -2.32
CA SER A 6 -24.38 1.36 -2.22
C SER A 6 -24.87 1.92 -0.88
N SER A 7 -24.54 1.32 0.26
CA SER A 7 -25.19 1.73 1.51
C SER A 7 -24.66 3.05 2.08
N HIS A 8 -23.38 3.38 1.85
CA HIS A 8 -22.73 4.58 2.38
C HIS A 8 -21.98 5.37 1.30
N SER A 9 -22.44 5.33 0.05
CA SER A 9 -21.80 6.03 -1.08
C SER A 9 -21.62 7.53 -0.85
N HIS A 10 -22.57 8.17 -0.15
CA HIS A 10 -22.50 9.60 0.20
C HIS A 10 -21.30 9.98 1.10
N LEU A 11 -20.66 9.01 1.79
CA LEU A 11 -19.43 9.25 2.55
C LEU A 11 -18.17 9.22 1.67
N PHE A 12 -18.29 8.74 0.42
CA PHE A 12 -17.19 8.54 -0.52
C PHE A 12 -17.35 9.36 -1.82
N GLU A 13 -18.48 10.05 -2.02
CA GLU A 13 -18.66 11.01 -3.10
C GLU A 13 -17.82 12.26 -2.84
N GLY A 14 -16.88 12.53 -3.75
CA GLY A 14 -16.15 13.80 -3.77
C GLY A 14 -17.04 14.94 -4.25
N ASP A 15 -16.73 16.16 -3.82
CA ASP A 15 -17.34 17.40 -4.32
C ASP A 15 -16.90 17.61 -5.79
N ASP A 16 -17.59 16.96 -6.71
CA ASP A 16 -17.11 16.71 -8.07
C ASP A 16 -17.69 17.71 -9.08
N ASP A 17 -17.19 18.94 -9.03
CA ASP A 17 -17.31 19.90 -10.15
C ASP A 17 -16.24 19.65 -11.24
N THR A 18 -15.64 18.45 -11.30
CA THR A 18 -14.62 18.13 -12.30
C THR A 18 -15.26 17.70 -13.62
N VAL A 19 -15.28 18.63 -14.59
CA VAL A 19 -15.69 18.33 -15.97
C VAL A 19 -14.73 17.29 -16.54
N ALA A 20 -15.24 16.13 -16.98
CA ALA A 20 -14.44 15.08 -17.59
C ALA A 20 -13.71 15.62 -18.83
N LEU A 21 -12.40 15.86 -18.69
CA LEU A 21 -11.56 16.45 -19.73
C LEU A 21 -11.27 15.49 -20.90
N ILE A 22 -11.50 14.18 -20.71
CA ILE A 22 -11.11 13.12 -21.64
C ILE A 22 -12.33 12.26 -21.97
N PRO A 23 -12.63 11.99 -23.25
CA PRO A 23 -13.69 11.05 -23.62
C PRO A 23 -13.40 9.63 -23.10
N LEU A 24 -14.46 8.92 -22.70
CA LEU A 24 -14.40 7.59 -22.08
C LEU A 24 -13.58 6.58 -22.90
N SER A 25 -13.67 6.63 -24.24
CA SER A 25 -12.93 5.75 -25.14
C SER A 25 -11.41 5.92 -25.01
N TRP A 26 -10.94 7.16 -24.94
CA TRP A 26 -9.51 7.47 -24.76
C TRP A 26 -9.03 7.13 -23.35
N ALA A 27 -9.87 7.30 -22.33
CA ALA A 27 -9.57 6.86 -20.97
C ALA A 27 -9.38 5.34 -20.89
N LEU A 28 -10.28 4.56 -21.52
CA LEU A 28 -10.18 3.10 -21.58
C LEU A 28 -8.92 2.63 -22.34
N ILE A 29 -8.64 3.24 -23.49
CA ILE A 29 -7.43 2.94 -24.27
C ILE A 29 -6.18 3.27 -23.43
N GLY A 30 -6.15 4.44 -22.80
CA GLY A 30 -5.05 4.85 -21.92
C GLY A 30 -4.85 3.87 -20.77
N MET A 31 -5.92 3.42 -20.12
CA MET A 31 -5.86 2.43 -19.04
C MET A 31 -5.22 1.12 -19.51
N VAL A 32 -5.67 0.56 -20.64
CA VAL A 32 -5.11 -0.69 -21.19
C VAL A 32 -3.62 -0.53 -21.52
N VAL A 33 -3.23 0.58 -22.16
CA VAL A 33 -1.84 0.83 -22.54
C VAL A 33 -0.94 0.96 -21.31
N VAL A 34 -1.36 1.75 -20.31
CA VAL A 34 -0.60 1.92 -19.07
C VAL A 34 -0.51 0.61 -18.30
N THR A 35 -1.60 -0.16 -18.20
CA THR A 35 -1.58 -1.48 -17.54
C THR A 35 -0.59 -2.42 -18.24
N ALA A 36 -0.60 -2.50 -19.57
CA ALA A 36 0.35 -3.33 -20.31
C ALA A 36 1.80 -2.90 -20.08
N MET A 37 2.07 -1.59 -20.05
CA MET A 37 3.40 -1.05 -19.76
C MET A 37 3.84 -1.39 -18.34
N VAL A 38 2.96 -1.23 -17.35
CA VAL A 38 3.22 -1.59 -15.95
C VAL A 38 3.50 -3.09 -15.84
N THR A 39 2.76 -3.96 -16.54
CA THR A 39 3.03 -5.41 -16.54
C THR A 39 4.45 -5.74 -17.00
N ILE A 40 4.93 -5.12 -18.08
CA ILE A 40 6.30 -5.31 -18.59
C ILE A 40 7.33 -4.84 -17.57
N LEU A 41 7.12 -3.64 -17.00
CA LEU A 41 8.03 -3.08 -15.99
C LEU A 41 8.04 -3.91 -14.69
N SER A 42 6.89 -4.45 -14.29
CA SER A 42 6.78 -5.34 -13.13
C SER A 42 7.54 -6.65 -13.33
N ASP A 43 7.52 -7.23 -14.54
CA ASP A 43 8.29 -8.44 -14.85
C ASP A 43 9.81 -8.18 -14.73
N TRP A 44 10.29 -7.06 -15.28
CA TRP A 44 11.69 -6.64 -15.15
C TRP A 44 12.08 -6.32 -13.71
N LEU A 45 11.18 -5.68 -12.95
CA LEU A 45 11.39 -5.37 -11.54
C LEU A 45 11.55 -6.65 -10.74
N VAL A 46 10.62 -7.61 -10.87
CA VAL A 46 10.65 -8.89 -10.15
C VAL A 46 11.91 -9.68 -10.53
N GLY A 47 12.26 -9.74 -11.82
CA GLY A 47 13.48 -10.41 -12.28
C GLY A 47 14.78 -9.78 -11.76
N SER A 48 14.75 -8.52 -11.31
CA SER A 48 15.91 -7.83 -10.76
C SER A 48 16.05 -7.96 -9.23
N ILE A 49 15.03 -8.45 -8.53
CA ILE A 49 15.01 -8.52 -7.05
C ILE A 49 16.17 -9.38 -6.54
N ASP A 50 16.37 -10.58 -7.09
CA ASP A 50 17.40 -11.51 -6.61
C ASP A 50 18.81 -10.90 -6.73
N GLY A 51 19.11 -10.28 -7.88
CA GLY A 51 20.38 -9.59 -8.12
C GLY A 51 20.58 -8.39 -7.18
N PHE A 52 19.51 -7.64 -6.91
CA PHE A 52 19.53 -6.52 -5.98
C PHE A 52 19.77 -6.97 -4.53
N CYS A 53 19.09 -8.04 -4.08
CA CYS A 53 19.28 -8.63 -2.75
C CYS A 53 20.73 -9.08 -2.54
N ILE A 54 21.32 -9.76 -3.53
CA ILE A 54 22.71 -10.25 -3.46
C ILE A 54 23.70 -9.08 -3.43
N GLN A 55 23.54 -8.09 -4.30
CA GLN A 55 24.49 -6.98 -4.42
C GLN A 55 24.50 -6.08 -3.18
N PHE A 56 23.34 -5.82 -2.59
CA PHE A 56 23.19 -4.94 -1.43
C PHE A 56 23.14 -5.71 -0.10
N ASN A 57 23.25 -7.05 -0.13
CA ASN A 57 23.16 -7.93 1.02
C ASN A 57 21.88 -7.67 1.87
N LEU A 58 20.75 -7.56 1.17
CA LEU A 58 19.42 -7.32 1.74
C LEU A 58 18.59 -8.60 1.74
N SER A 59 17.73 -8.77 2.74
CA SER A 59 16.76 -9.87 2.78
C SER A 59 15.62 -9.64 1.77
N HIS A 60 15.05 -10.73 1.25
CA HIS A 60 13.87 -10.64 0.37
C HIS A 60 12.69 -10.04 1.12
N SER A 61 12.58 -10.36 2.42
CA SER A 61 11.61 -9.78 3.34
C SER A 61 11.73 -8.25 3.43
N PHE A 62 12.93 -7.68 3.53
CA PHE A 62 13.12 -6.23 3.58
C PHE A 62 12.71 -5.54 2.27
N VAL A 63 13.13 -6.09 1.13
CA VAL A 63 12.76 -5.54 -0.19
C VAL A 63 11.25 -5.61 -0.40
N GLY A 64 10.63 -6.75 -0.08
CA GLY A 64 9.21 -6.98 -0.26
C GLY A 64 8.30 -6.17 0.69
N LEU A 65 8.71 -5.97 1.94
CA LEU A 65 7.89 -5.28 2.95
C LEU A 65 8.11 -3.76 2.98
N ILE A 66 9.33 -3.29 2.69
CA ILE A 66 9.69 -1.87 2.81
C ILE A 66 9.82 -1.22 1.44
N ILE A 67 10.71 -1.72 0.57
CA ILE A 67 11.07 -1.03 -0.67
C ILE A 67 9.92 -1.05 -1.69
N ILE A 68 9.38 -2.23 -1.97
CA ILE A 68 8.34 -2.39 -3.00
C ILE A 68 7.07 -1.56 -2.68
N PRO A 69 6.50 -1.61 -1.45
CA PRO A 69 5.31 -0.83 -1.14
C PRO A 69 5.54 0.69 -1.16
N VAL A 70 6.72 1.15 -0.74
CA VAL A 70 7.06 2.59 -0.78
C VAL A 70 7.09 3.11 -2.21
N VAL A 71 7.71 2.37 -3.13
CA VAL A 71 7.79 2.77 -4.54
C VAL A 71 6.45 2.57 -5.25
N GLY A 72 5.79 1.43 -5.02
CA GLY A 72 4.51 1.07 -5.64
C GLY A 72 3.38 2.04 -5.29
N ASN A 73 3.37 2.54 -4.04
CA ASN A 73 2.33 3.46 -3.55
C ASN A 73 2.80 4.93 -3.52
N ALA A 74 3.96 5.25 -4.09
CA ALA A 74 4.55 6.59 -4.02
C ALA A 74 3.60 7.68 -4.56
N VAL A 75 2.90 7.40 -5.67
CA VAL A 75 1.96 8.34 -6.28
C VAL A 75 0.76 8.61 -5.36
N GLU A 76 0.23 7.56 -4.71
CA GLU A 76 -0.86 7.69 -3.73
C GLU A 76 -0.41 8.50 -2.51
N HIS A 77 0.80 8.25 -2.00
CA HIS A 77 1.38 9.01 -0.89
C HIS A 77 1.53 10.50 -1.24
N ILE A 78 2.05 10.81 -2.43
CA ILE A 78 2.19 12.21 -2.90
C ILE A 78 0.82 12.87 -3.01
N SER A 79 -0.18 12.16 -3.55
CA SER A 79 -1.56 12.66 -3.65
C SER A 79 -2.16 12.94 -2.27
N ALA A 80 -2.04 11.99 -1.34
CA ALA A 80 -2.53 12.14 0.03
C ALA A 80 -1.86 13.32 0.75
N VAL A 81 -0.54 13.48 0.62
CA VAL A 81 0.19 14.62 1.20
C VAL A 81 -0.26 15.93 0.56
N SER A 82 -0.45 15.98 -0.75
CA SER A 82 -0.93 17.19 -1.44
C SER A 82 -2.33 17.60 -0.97
N VAL A 83 -3.23 16.64 -0.76
CA VAL A 83 -4.58 16.88 -0.23
C VAL A 83 -4.53 17.29 1.24
N ALA A 84 -3.65 16.69 2.04
CA ALA A 84 -3.42 17.07 3.44
C ALA A 84 -2.89 18.50 3.57
N MET A 85 -1.96 18.92 2.68
CA MET A 85 -1.45 20.30 2.62
C MET A 85 -2.53 21.34 2.29
N LYS A 86 -3.61 20.92 1.62
CA LYS A 86 -4.79 21.74 1.36
C LYS A 86 -5.78 21.75 2.54
N ASN A 87 -5.33 21.30 3.72
CA ASN A 87 -6.10 21.23 4.96
C ASN A 87 -7.34 20.30 4.86
N LYS A 88 -7.28 19.31 3.97
CA LYS A 88 -8.32 18.29 3.80
C LYS A 88 -7.86 16.95 4.36
N MET A 89 -7.62 16.90 5.68
CA MET A 89 -7.05 15.71 6.34
C MET A 89 -7.95 14.47 6.20
N ASP A 90 -9.27 14.61 6.28
CA ASP A 90 -10.21 13.49 6.15
C ASP A 90 -10.11 12.81 4.78
N LEU A 91 -9.94 13.59 3.71
CA LEU A 91 -9.72 13.06 2.36
C LEU A 91 -8.36 12.36 2.23
N ALA A 92 -7.31 12.93 2.84
CA ALA A 92 -5.98 12.32 2.86
C ALA A 92 -5.98 10.97 3.61
N LEU A 93 -6.66 10.90 4.75
CA LEU A 93 -6.88 9.67 5.51
C LEU A 93 -7.74 8.68 4.71
N GLY A 94 -8.75 9.15 3.98
CA GLY A 94 -9.58 8.33 3.10
C GLY A 94 -8.76 7.65 2.00
N ILE A 95 -7.82 8.35 1.37
CA ILE A 95 -6.89 7.78 0.37
C ILE A 95 -6.04 6.66 1.01
N ALA A 96 -5.42 6.94 2.16
CA ALA A 96 -4.51 5.99 2.82
C ALA A 96 -5.23 4.75 3.38
N LEU A 97 -6.33 4.95 4.12
CA LEU A 97 -7.10 3.85 4.72
C LEU A 97 -7.84 3.03 3.66
N GLY A 98 -8.33 3.68 2.60
CA GLY A 98 -8.98 3.02 1.47
C GLY A 98 -8.03 2.05 0.76
N SER A 99 -6.83 2.51 0.39
CA SER A 99 -5.79 1.69 -0.24
C SER A 99 -5.37 0.52 0.67
N SER A 100 -5.17 0.78 1.97
CA SER A 100 -4.80 -0.25 2.95
C SER A 100 -5.88 -1.34 3.11
N ALA A 101 -7.15 -0.93 3.23
CA ALA A 101 -8.27 -1.84 3.34
C ALA A 101 -8.48 -2.67 2.06
N GLN A 102 -8.28 -2.06 0.88
CA GLN A 102 -8.33 -2.76 -0.40
C GLN A 102 -7.26 -3.85 -0.49
N ILE A 103 -6.02 -3.56 -0.08
CA ILE A 103 -4.96 -4.56 -0.06
C ILE A 103 -5.33 -5.73 0.88
N ALA A 104 -5.79 -5.42 2.10
CA ALA A 104 -6.09 -6.42 3.11
C ALA A 104 -7.30 -7.32 2.77
N VAL A 105 -8.40 -6.71 2.31
CA VAL A 105 -9.69 -7.42 2.13
C VAL A 105 -9.84 -7.99 0.72
N PHE A 106 -9.13 -7.45 -0.27
CA PHE A 106 -9.27 -7.87 -1.67
C PHE A 106 -7.98 -8.42 -2.27
N VAL A 107 -6.90 -7.64 -2.28
CA VAL A 107 -5.67 -8.02 -3.02
C VAL A 107 -5.04 -9.29 -2.42
N LEU A 108 -4.85 -9.34 -1.10
CA LEU A 108 -4.22 -10.50 -0.44
C LEU A 108 -5.02 -11.81 -0.66
N PRO A 109 -6.34 -11.89 -0.41
CA PRO A 109 -7.12 -13.08 -0.71
C PRO A 109 -7.08 -13.50 -2.18
N VAL A 110 -7.17 -12.54 -3.11
CA VAL A 110 -7.15 -12.83 -4.55
C VAL A 110 -5.81 -13.42 -4.97
N VAL A 111 -4.69 -12.89 -4.47
CA VAL A 111 -3.35 -13.42 -4.78
C VAL A 111 -3.19 -14.86 -4.26
N VAL A 112 -3.71 -15.17 -3.06
CA VAL A 112 -3.70 -16.54 -2.52
C VAL A 112 -4.51 -17.49 -3.41
N LEU A 113 -5.71 -17.08 -3.82
CA LEU A 113 -6.55 -17.88 -4.71
C LEU A 113 -5.89 -18.11 -6.08
N ILE A 114 -5.26 -17.09 -6.67
CA ILE A 114 -4.50 -17.22 -7.92
C ILE A 114 -3.31 -18.18 -7.74
N GLY A 115 -2.63 -18.13 -6.59
CA GLY A 115 -1.57 -19.09 -6.25
C GLY A 115 -2.09 -20.53 -6.28
N TRP A 116 -3.21 -20.79 -5.62
CA TRP A 116 -3.85 -22.12 -5.62
C TRP A 116 -4.28 -22.56 -7.02
N CYS A 117 -4.85 -21.66 -7.83
CA CYS A 117 -5.23 -21.96 -9.21
C CYS A 117 -4.02 -22.26 -10.12
N THR A 118 -2.86 -21.66 -9.85
CA THR A 118 -1.62 -21.88 -10.62
C THR A 118 -0.72 -22.98 -10.04
N GLY A 119 -1.18 -23.67 -8.99
CA GLY A 119 -0.44 -24.76 -8.34
C GLY A 119 0.76 -24.31 -7.51
N ARG A 120 0.78 -23.04 -7.08
CA ARG A 120 1.80 -22.48 -6.19
C ARG A 120 1.27 -22.42 -4.77
N ASP A 121 2.07 -22.86 -3.81
CA ASP A 121 1.73 -22.81 -2.38
C ASP A 121 1.86 -21.38 -1.83
N MET A 122 0.87 -20.54 -2.16
CA MET A 122 0.72 -19.21 -1.58
C MET A 122 -0.15 -19.30 -0.32
N SER A 123 0.36 -18.78 0.80
CA SER A 123 -0.35 -18.80 2.08
C SER A 123 -0.24 -17.45 2.80
N LEU A 124 -1.17 -17.18 3.73
CA LEU A 124 -1.11 -16.00 4.62
C LEU A 124 -0.23 -16.24 5.85
N ARG A 125 0.75 -17.15 5.75
CA ARG A 125 1.66 -17.48 6.84
C ARG A 125 2.85 -16.52 6.82
N PHE A 126 2.73 -15.43 7.55
CA PHE A 126 3.83 -14.50 7.78
C PHE A 126 4.70 -14.95 8.96
N PRO A 127 6.01 -14.68 8.96
CA PRO A 127 6.88 -14.85 10.12
C PRO A 127 6.32 -14.14 11.36
N SER A 128 6.49 -14.75 12.54
CA SER A 128 5.91 -14.22 13.79
C SER A 128 6.33 -12.78 14.08
N MET A 129 7.60 -12.43 13.80
CA MET A 129 8.13 -11.07 13.99
C MET A 129 7.38 -10.05 13.13
N GLN A 130 7.17 -10.34 11.84
CA GLN A 130 6.41 -9.48 10.93
C GLN A 130 4.96 -9.30 11.39
N VAL A 131 4.32 -10.36 11.90
CA VAL A 131 2.96 -10.28 12.46
C VAL A 131 2.93 -9.35 13.68
N TYR A 132 3.89 -9.46 14.60
CA TYR A 132 3.95 -8.57 15.76
C TYR A 132 4.17 -7.10 15.36
N LEU A 133 5.06 -6.83 14.40
CA LEU A 133 5.31 -5.47 13.90
C LEU A 133 4.07 -4.89 13.21
N TYR A 134 3.35 -5.71 12.44
CA TYR A 134 2.11 -5.31 11.79
C TYR A 134 1.00 -4.98 12.79
N LEU A 135 0.80 -5.83 13.81
CA LEU A 135 -0.17 -5.57 14.88
C LEU A 135 0.18 -4.30 15.67
N LEU A 136 1.46 -4.09 15.98
CA LEU A 136 1.92 -2.88 16.64
C LEU A 136 1.65 -1.64 15.78
N SER A 137 1.90 -1.72 14.47
CA SER A 137 1.63 -0.64 13.52
C SER A 137 0.15 -0.27 13.48
N ILE A 138 -0.74 -1.26 13.35
CA ILE A 138 -2.20 -1.03 13.38
C ILE A 138 -2.61 -0.40 14.71
N PHE A 139 -2.08 -0.88 15.83
CA PHE A 139 -2.41 -0.36 17.14
C PHE A 139 -2.02 1.12 17.27
N ILE A 140 -0.78 1.48 16.91
CA ILE A 140 -0.30 2.88 16.97
C ILE A 140 -1.12 3.78 16.05
N VAL A 141 -1.36 3.35 14.80
CA VAL A 141 -2.18 4.10 13.85
C VAL A 141 -3.60 4.28 14.39
N SER A 142 -4.21 3.24 14.96
CA SER A 142 -5.54 3.32 15.56
C SER A 142 -5.62 4.31 16.73
N LEU A 143 -4.56 4.41 17.54
CA LEU A 143 -4.48 5.39 18.62
C LEU A 143 -4.41 6.82 18.07
N VAL A 144 -3.55 7.06 17.06
CA VAL A 144 -3.43 8.39 16.44
C VAL A 144 -4.73 8.80 15.74
N LEU A 145 -5.40 7.87 15.06
CA LEU A 145 -6.68 8.14 14.38
C LEU A 145 -7.85 8.37 15.36
N SER A 146 -7.75 7.88 16.59
CA SER A 146 -8.77 8.12 17.62
C SER A 146 -8.77 9.57 18.12
N ASN A 147 -7.69 10.32 17.87
CA ASN A 147 -7.63 11.74 18.19
C ASN A 147 -8.42 12.54 17.15
N SER A 148 -9.29 13.44 17.62
CA SER A 148 -10.12 14.28 16.74
C SER A 148 -9.36 15.39 16.01
N LYS A 149 -8.05 15.52 16.23
CA LYS A 149 -7.18 16.52 15.61
C LYS A 149 -5.82 15.90 15.32
N SER A 150 -5.33 16.11 14.10
CA SER A 150 -3.96 15.75 13.73
C SER A 150 -2.99 16.89 14.04
N ASN A 151 -1.79 16.56 14.49
CA ASN A 151 -0.71 17.53 14.65
C ASN A 151 0.61 17.03 14.01
N TRP A 152 1.54 17.95 13.78
CA TRP A 152 2.84 17.61 13.17
C TRP A 152 3.67 16.65 14.03
N LEU A 153 3.52 16.70 15.36
CA LEU A 153 4.24 15.80 16.27
C LEU A 153 3.73 14.35 16.13
N GLU A 154 2.42 14.13 16.04
CA GLU A 154 1.82 12.83 15.75
C GLU A 154 2.29 12.29 14.39
N GLY A 155 2.32 13.15 13.36
CA GLY A 155 2.88 12.80 12.06
C GLY A 155 4.35 12.38 12.15
N SER A 156 5.17 13.13 12.90
CA SER A 156 6.58 12.79 13.12
C SER A 156 6.75 11.47 13.89
N LEU A 157 5.87 11.19 14.85
CA LEU A 157 5.85 9.94 15.61
C LEU A 157 5.53 8.75 14.71
N LEU A 158 4.56 8.88 13.79
CA LEU A 158 4.25 7.84 12.81
C LEU A 158 5.44 7.55 11.87
N ILE A 159 6.12 8.59 11.38
CA ILE A 159 7.32 8.44 10.54
C ILE A 159 8.45 7.75 11.34
N PHE A 160 8.64 8.14 12.60
CA PHE A 160 9.64 7.52 13.47
C PHE A 160 9.31 6.05 13.74
N THR A 161 8.06 5.72 14.05
CA THR A 161 7.60 4.33 14.23
C THR A 161 7.82 3.52 12.95
N TYR A 162 7.47 4.06 11.78
CA TYR A 162 7.73 3.38 10.50
C TYR A 162 9.22 3.12 10.28
N THR A 163 10.07 4.09 10.61
CA THR A 163 11.53 3.95 10.53
C THR A 163 12.04 2.85 11.46
N LEU A 164 11.54 2.78 12.70
CA LEU A 164 11.89 1.70 13.63
C LEU A 164 11.46 0.32 13.12
N VAL A 165 10.27 0.21 12.53
CA VAL A 165 9.79 -1.03 11.89
C VAL A 165 10.71 -1.41 10.75
N ALA A 166 11.07 -0.47 9.86
CA ALA A 166 11.98 -0.71 8.74
C ALA A 166 13.37 -1.19 9.23
N VAL A 167 13.90 -0.58 10.28
CA VAL A 167 15.16 -1.02 10.90
C VAL A 167 15.01 -2.41 11.52
N GLY A 168 13.89 -2.71 12.18
CA GLY A 168 13.61 -4.03 12.75
C GLY A 168 13.63 -5.13 11.67
N VAL A 169 12.96 -4.88 10.55
CA VAL A 169 12.91 -5.81 9.40
C VAL A 169 14.25 -5.90 8.68
N TYR A 170 15.04 -4.82 8.66
CA TYR A 170 16.40 -4.83 8.10
C TYR A 170 17.32 -5.80 8.85
N PHE A 171 17.18 -5.89 10.18
CA PHE A 171 17.95 -6.82 11.01
C PHE A 171 17.33 -8.23 11.09
N GLU A 172 16.09 -8.40 10.61
CA GLU A 172 15.47 -9.71 10.42
C GLU A 172 16.20 -10.42 9.26
N LYS A 173 17.10 -11.32 9.62
CA LYS A 173 17.74 -12.22 8.65
C LYS A 173 16.72 -13.29 8.28
N ASP A 174 16.53 -13.50 6.98
CA ASP A 174 15.74 -14.64 6.51
C ASP A 174 16.42 -15.93 7.01
N ASP A 175 15.74 -16.71 7.86
CA ASP A 175 16.16 -18.07 8.28
C ASP A 175 16.01 -19.10 7.13
N ALA A 176 15.90 -18.63 5.88
CA ALA A 176 15.71 -19.45 4.69
C ALA A 176 16.98 -19.42 3.81
N LEU A 177 18.04 -20.06 4.31
CA LEU A 177 19.07 -20.72 3.51
C LEU A 177 19.16 -22.19 3.91
#